data_AF-A0A1P8JXW1-F1
#
_entry.id   AF-A0A1P8JXW1-F1
#
_cell.length_a   1.000
_cell.length_b   1.000
_cell.length_c   1.000
_cell.angle_alpha   90.00
_cell.angle_beta   90.00
_cell.angle_gamma   90.00
#
_symmetry.space_group_name_H-M   'P 1'
#
loop_
_entity.id
_entity.type
_entity.pdbx_description
1 polymer ?
#
loop_
_entity_poly.entity_id
_entity_poly.type
_entity_poly.pdbx_seq_one_letter_code
_entity_poly.pdbx_strand_id
1 'polypeptide(L)'
;MKNLFVKAMLAAAAVASFSAHAVSVNYTYTNTNVAGGDQSGKTSPFLTAANVATPGSNVFVETFGARNGGGNSQGCGLDTPSNLVSLNGGTYDFRKGTVAGVAAAPAGDSGCYAYGPTANGSLPDVVTVNYSGLLSTLGSNASLNYLGLYYGSIDTYNDLMFYNANGDLITTVTGASLIAQFNGTSGNQSADSSNIYVNLFFSPAEQFTSFAFSTTGRAFEMDNVAVGINVSNNVPEPGSLALLGIGLAGLAAARKRKKA
;
A
#
# COMPACT_ATOMS: atom_id res chain seq x y z
N MET A 1 24.66 -64.03 -6.80
CA MET A 1 25.11 -63.02 -7.78
C MET A 1 23.91 -62.14 -8.10
N LYS A 2 23.76 -61.06 -7.35
CA LYS A 2 24.18 -59.69 -7.70
C LYS A 2 23.17 -59.00 -8.63
N ASN A 3 22.30 -58.22 -7.98
CA ASN A 3 21.85 -56.88 -8.35
C ASN A 3 21.24 -56.67 -9.73
N LEU A 4 19.93 -56.35 -9.76
CA LEU A 4 19.51 -55.14 -10.47
C LEU A 4 18.34 -54.48 -9.74
N PHE A 5 18.67 -53.35 -9.13
CA PHE A 5 17.84 -52.49 -8.31
C PHE A 5 16.70 -51.85 -9.14
N VAL A 6 15.52 -51.80 -8.52
CA VAL A 6 14.68 -50.61 -8.32
C VAL A 6 15.05 -49.39 -9.18
N LYS A 7 14.12 -48.93 -10.04
CA LYS A 7 13.75 -47.52 -10.26
C LYS A 7 12.79 -47.39 -11.46
N ALA A 8 11.49 -47.29 -11.19
CA ALA A 8 10.54 -46.65 -12.11
C ALA A 8 9.96 -45.43 -11.40
N MET A 9 10.63 -44.31 -11.68
CA MET A 9 10.33 -42.92 -11.35
C MET A 9 8.90 -42.63 -10.85
N LEU A 10 8.76 -42.36 -9.55
CA LEU A 10 7.85 -41.30 -9.11
C LEU A 10 8.42 -40.00 -9.69
N ALA A 11 7.81 -39.49 -10.74
CA ALA A 11 8.01 -38.11 -11.14
C ALA A 11 7.43 -37.25 -10.02
N ALA A 12 8.30 -36.79 -9.12
CA ALA A 12 8.00 -35.71 -8.21
C ALA A 12 7.49 -34.54 -9.07
N ALA A 13 6.20 -34.26 -9.01
CA ALA A 13 5.68 -32.96 -9.36
C ALA A 13 6.26 -32.00 -8.33
N ALA A 14 7.46 -31.50 -8.60
CA ALA A 14 7.90 -30.24 -8.03
C ALA A 14 6.94 -29.20 -8.59
N VAL A 15 5.81 -29.01 -7.89
CA VAL A 15 5.03 -27.79 -8.00
C VAL A 15 6.01 -26.72 -7.56
N ALA A 16 6.65 -26.06 -8.52
CA ALA A 16 7.29 -24.79 -8.26
C ALA A 16 6.15 -23.88 -7.83
N SER A 17 6.00 -23.74 -6.51
CA SER A 17 5.13 -22.76 -5.90
C SER A 17 5.64 -21.41 -6.40
N PHE A 18 4.98 -20.87 -7.43
CA PHE A 18 5.09 -19.44 -7.67
C PHE A 18 4.59 -18.80 -6.38
N SER A 19 5.49 -18.13 -5.66
CA SER A 19 5.10 -17.33 -4.51
C SER A 19 4.04 -16.35 -5.01
N ALA A 20 2.78 -16.56 -4.60
CA ALA A 20 1.79 -15.52 -4.72
C ALA A 20 2.39 -14.30 -4.03
N HIS A 21 2.53 -13.18 -4.74
CA HIS A 21 3.01 -11.95 -4.11
C HIS A 21 2.03 -11.61 -2.99
N ALA A 22 2.55 -11.37 -1.80
CA ALA A 22 1.73 -11.04 -0.63
C ALA A 22 0.81 -9.84 -0.85
N VAL A 23 1.25 -8.98 -1.77
CA VAL A 23 0.60 -7.74 -2.17
C VAL A 23 0.69 -7.57 -3.68
N SER A 24 -0.43 -7.21 -4.29
CA SER A 24 -0.48 -6.66 -5.65
C SER A 24 -0.38 -5.14 -5.59
N VAL A 25 0.52 -4.55 -6.38
CA VAL A 25 0.70 -3.10 -6.47
C VAL A 25 0.06 -2.57 -7.75
N ASN A 26 -0.68 -1.46 -7.66
CA ASN A 26 -1.27 -0.73 -8.78
C ASN A 26 -1.02 0.78 -8.59
N TYR A 27 -0.99 1.54 -9.67
CA TYR A 27 -0.65 2.97 -9.68
C TYR A 27 -1.73 3.84 -10.34
N THR A 28 -2.91 3.27 -10.62
CA THR A 28 -4.08 4.03 -11.06
C THR A 28 -4.51 5.02 -9.97
N TYR A 29 -4.96 6.20 -10.38
CA TYR A 29 -5.42 7.23 -9.46
C TYR A 29 -6.57 8.03 -10.04
N THR A 30 -7.36 8.64 -9.16
CA THR A 30 -8.29 9.71 -9.49
C THR A 30 -7.54 11.04 -9.36
N ASN A 31 -7.54 11.86 -10.41
CA ASN A 31 -7.01 13.22 -10.35
C ASN A 31 -7.99 14.13 -9.59
N THR A 32 -7.53 14.76 -8.50
CA THR A 32 -8.34 15.71 -7.72
C THR A 32 -8.12 17.16 -8.13
N ASN A 33 -7.10 17.44 -8.96
CA ASN A 33 -6.84 18.77 -9.53
C ASN A 33 -7.71 19.06 -10.75
N VAL A 34 -9.03 19.09 -10.54
CA VAL A 34 -10.06 19.35 -11.57
C VAL A 34 -11.09 20.33 -11.04
N ALA A 35 -11.89 20.94 -11.92
CA ALA A 35 -12.95 21.84 -11.48
C ALA A 35 -13.91 21.13 -10.50
N GLY A 36 -14.01 21.64 -9.26
CA GLY A 36 -14.82 21.05 -8.19
C GLY A 36 -14.15 19.91 -7.40
N GLY A 37 -12.88 19.60 -7.71
CA GLY A 37 -12.06 18.69 -6.89
C GLY A 37 -11.46 19.38 -5.67
N ASP A 38 -10.84 18.61 -4.78
CA ASP A 38 -10.26 19.12 -3.53
C ASP A 38 -8.82 19.66 -3.67
N GLN A 39 -8.24 19.55 -4.87
CA GLN A 39 -6.94 20.08 -5.22
C GLN A 39 -5.73 19.47 -4.45
N SER A 40 -5.87 18.22 -4.00
CA SER A 40 -4.83 17.43 -3.31
C SER A 40 -3.94 16.60 -4.25
N GLY A 41 -4.02 16.82 -5.57
CA GLY A 41 -3.27 16.08 -6.58
C GLY A 41 -3.89 14.73 -6.95
N LYS A 42 -3.46 13.64 -6.31
CA LYS A 42 -3.80 12.26 -6.70
C LYS A 42 -4.43 11.51 -5.55
N THR A 43 -5.56 10.84 -5.79
CA THR A 43 -6.24 10.00 -4.79
C THR A 43 -6.64 8.63 -5.32
N SER A 44 -7.19 7.79 -4.45
CA SER A 44 -7.60 6.42 -4.73
C SER A 44 -8.64 6.37 -5.86
N PRO A 45 -8.56 5.38 -6.77
CA PRO A 45 -9.57 5.17 -7.81
C PRO A 45 -10.96 4.82 -7.25
N PHE A 46 -11.06 4.49 -5.96
CA PHE A 46 -12.33 4.26 -5.27
C PHE A 46 -12.98 5.55 -4.71
N LEU A 47 -12.27 6.68 -4.80
CA LEU A 47 -12.69 7.98 -4.32
C LEU A 47 -13.05 8.90 -5.49
N THR A 48 -13.94 9.85 -5.22
CA THR A 48 -14.31 10.91 -6.17
C THR A 48 -13.21 11.98 -6.27
N ALA A 49 -13.29 12.89 -7.25
CA ALA A 49 -12.36 14.02 -7.36
C ALA A 49 -12.41 14.99 -6.17
N ALA A 50 -13.50 14.97 -5.38
CA ALA A 50 -13.60 15.68 -4.11
C ALA A 50 -12.94 14.92 -2.94
N ASN A 51 -12.28 13.79 -3.24
CA ASN A 51 -11.56 12.95 -2.28
C ASN A 51 -12.45 12.42 -1.15
N VAL A 52 -13.68 12.08 -1.53
CA VAL A 52 -14.69 11.49 -0.65
C VAL A 52 -14.97 10.07 -1.12
N ALA A 53 -15.16 9.17 -0.16
CA ALA A 53 -15.54 7.79 -0.41
C ALA A 53 -16.85 7.71 -1.19
N THR A 54 -16.84 6.91 -2.26
CA THR A 54 -18.06 6.58 -2.99
C THR A 54 -18.97 5.76 -2.07
N PRO A 55 -20.28 6.06 -1.95
CA PRO A 55 -21.19 5.27 -1.12
C PRO A 55 -21.11 3.77 -1.46
N GLY A 56 -20.90 2.93 -0.44
CA GLY A 56 -20.75 1.47 -0.59
C GLY A 56 -19.36 0.97 -1.01
N SER A 57 -18.36 1.85 -1.13
CA SER A 57 -16.98 1.46 -1.50
C SER A 57 -16.22 0.69 -0.42
N ASN A 58 -16.69 0.68 0.84
CA ASN A 58 -15.96 0.17 2.00
C ASN A 58 -14.55 0.78 2.17
N VAL A 59 -14.35 1.99 1.64
CA VAL A 59 -13.11 2.74 1.76
C VAL A 59 -13.26 3.86 2.78
N PHE A 60 -12.28 3.95 3.65
CA PHE A 60 -12.07 5.03 4.58
C PHE A 60 -10.95 5.93 4.05
N VAL A 61 -11.09 7.25 4.18
CA VAL A 61 -10.15 8.24 3.64
C VAL A 61 -9.64 9.18 4.73
N GLU A 62 -8.37 9.55 4.63
CA GLU A 62 -7.68 10.54 5.46
C GLU A 62 -6.96 11.54 4.52
N THR A 63 -7.28 12.83 4.67
CA THR A 63 -6.78 13.96 3.84
C THR A 63 -6.01 15.00 4.67
N PHE A 64 -5.73 14.65 5.93
CA PHE A 64 -5.02 15.41 6.94
C PHE A 64 -5.53 16.85 7.14
N GLY A 65 -6.79 17.11 6.82
CA GLY A 65 -7.42 18.44 6.89
C GLY A 65 -8.01 18.81 8.26
N ALA A 66 -7.76 18.01 9.30
CA ALA A 66 -8.30 18.16 10.64
C ALA A 66 -9.82 18.42 10.72
N ARG A 67 -10.63 17.81 9.84
CA ARG A 67 -12.09 18.04 9.75
C ARG A 67 -12.85 17.68 11.02
N ASN A 68 -12.29 16.78 11.83
CA ASN A 68 -12.84 16.36 13.13
C ASN A 68 -12.16 17.06 14.34
N GLY A 69 -11.40 18.13 14.10
CA GLY A 69 -10.72 18.91 15.13
C GLY A 69 -9.30 18.43 15.43
N GLY A 70 -8.60 19.13 16.33
CA GLY A 70 -7.23 18.76 16.73
C GLY A 70 -6.12 19.13 15.74
N GLY A 71 -6.44 19.96 14.73
CA GLY A 71 -5.46 20.46 13.77
C GLY A 71 -4.45 21.42 14.41
N ASN A 72 -3.27 21.50 13.80
CA ASN A 72 -2.25 22.47 14.14
C ASN A 72 -2.61 23.89 13.65
N SER A 73 -1.68 24.84 13.77
CA SER A 73 -1.89 26.23 13.37
C SER A 73 -2.16 26.43 11.87
N GLN A 74 -1.88 25.44 11.02
CA GLN A 74 -2.20 25.45 9.59
C GLN A 74 -3.55 24.81 9.28
N GLY A 75 -4.28 24.34 10.29
CA GLY A 75 -5.50 23.57 10.15
C GLY A 75 -5.25 22.16 9.63
N CYS A 76 -4.02 21.63 9.77
CA CYS A 76 -3.66 20.28 9.35
C CYS A 76 -3.58 19.34 10.55
N GLY A 77 -4.01 18.10 10.36
CA GLY A 77 -4.11 17.08 11.39
C GLY A 77 -4.99 15.94 10.94
N LEU A 78 -5.05 14.86 11.73
CA LEU A 78 -5.91 13.74 11.41
C LEU A 78 -7.37 14.17 11.21
N ASP A 79 -7.96 13.77 10.09
CA ASP A 79 -9.39 13.90 9.83
C ASP A 79 -10.20 12.89 10.63
N THR A 80 -9.58 11.89 11.24
CA THR A 80 -10.29 10.79 11.92
C THR A 80 -10.61 11.11 13.39
N PRO A 81 -11.77 10.66 13.92
CA PRO A 81 -12.06 10.77 15.35
C PRO A 81 -10.99 10.11 16.23
N SER A 82 -10.77 10.69 17.40
CA SER A 82 -9.83 10.18 18.39
C SER A 82 -10.27 8.78 18.85
N ASN A 83 -9.46 7.78 18.52
CA ASN A 83 -9.58 6.33 18.82
C ASN A 83 -9.70 5.42 17.59
N LEU A 84 -10.04 5.93 16.40
CA LEU A 84 -10.19 5.08 15.21
C LEU A 84 -8.86 4.80 14.53
N VAL A 85 -8.02 5.83 14.43
CA VAL A 85 -6.66 5.74 13.90
C VAL A 85 -5.71 6.35 14.93
N SER A 86 -4.55 5.73 15.12
CA SER A 86 -3.48 6.29 15.95
C SER A 86 -2.16 6.25 15.20
N LEU A 87 -1.35 7.28 15.38
CA LEU A 87 0.05 7.28 14.97
C LEU A 87 0.92 7.05 16.21
N ASN A 88 1.85 6.12 16.12
CA ASN A 88 2.72 5.73 17.22
C ASN A 88 4.17 5.61 16.75
N GLY A 89 5.10 5.83 17.68
CA GLY A 89 6.52 5.82 17.38
C GLY A 89 6.96 7.08 16.63
N GLY A 90 8.27 7.25 16.59
CA GLY A 90 8.95 8.29 15.83
C GLY A 90 8.43 9.71 16.03
N THR A 91 8.69 10.57 15.04
CA THR A 91 8.16 11.93 15.01
C THR A 91 7.46 12.22 13.69
N TYR A 92 6.29 12.83 13.76
CA TYR A 92 5.53 13.24 12.59
C TYR A 92 4.84 14.57 12.86
N ASP A 93 4.45 15.26 11.79
CA ASP A 93 3.62 16.45 11.85
C ASP A 93 2.84 16.58 10.52
N PHE A 94 1.94 17.55 10.45
CA PHE A 94 1.05 17.78 9.32
C PHE A 94 1.24 19.19 8.81
N ARG A 95 1.12 19.43 7.51
CA ARG A 95 1.34 20.78 6.98
C ARG A 95 0.80 21.00 5.59
N LYS A 96 0.82 22.26 5.17
CA LYS A 96 0.64 22.67 3.77
C LYS A 96 1.96 23.19 3.18
N GLY A 97 2.10 23.02 1.87
CA GLY A 97 3.22 23.55 1.08
C GLY A 97 4.59 22.99 1.47
N THR A 98 5.64 23.53 0.85
CA THR A 98 7.02 23.04 0.97
C THR A 98 7.86 23.98 1.82
N VAL A 99 8.70 23.44 2.71
CA VAL A 99 9.77 24.17 3.42
C VAL A 99 11.05 23.35 3.26
N ALA A 100 12.06 24.00 2.70
CA ALA A 100 13.37 23.40 2.45
C ALA A 100 13.98 22.82 3.74
N GLY A 101 14.49 21.58 3.64
CA GLY A 101 15.10 20.87 4.77
C GLY A 101 14.12 20.33 5.81
N VAL A 102 12.81 20.50 5.61
CA VAL A 102 11.78 20.00 6.53
C VAL A 102 10.90 18.98 5.83
N ALA A 103 10.14 19.41 4.82
CA ALA A 103 9.26 18.57 4.01
C ALA A 103 8.74 19.35 2.79
N ALA A 104 8.36 18.62 1.75
CA ALA A 104 7.74 19.06 0.53
C ALA A 104 6.31 18.53 0.41
N ALA A 105 5.41 19.36 -0.12
CA ALA A 105 4.10 18.86 -0.51
C ALA A 105 4.27 17.88 -1.68
N PRO A 106 3.53 16.75 -1.70
CA PRO A 106 3.43 15.92 -2.89
C PRO A 106 3.15 16.78 -4.14
N ALA A 107 3.72 16.39 -5.29
CA ALA A 107 3.63 17.24 -6.48
C ALA A 107 2.17 17.59 -6.86
N GLY A 108 1.87 18.88 -6.94
CA GLY A 108 0.53 19.37 -7.28
C GLY A 108 -0.49 19.26 -6.15
N ASP A 109 -0.09 18.91 -4.93
CA ASP A 109 -0.94 18.95 -3.74
C ASP A 109 -0.93 20.36 -3.12
N SER A 110 -2.12 20.93 -2.92
CA SER A 110 -2.34 22.20 -2.22
C SER A 110 -3.04 22.05 -0.86
N GLY A 111 -3.37 20.81 -0.50
CA GLY A 111 -3.99 20.39 0.75
C GLY A 111 -3.00 20.24 1.89
N CYS A 112 -3.46 19.52 2.92
CA CYS A 112 -2.64 19.14 4.07
C CYS A 112 -2.07 17.75 3.81
N TYR A 113 -0.80 17.53 4.16
CA TYR A 113 -0.17 16.23 4.08
C TYR A 113 0.53 15.91 5.40
N ALA A 114 0.77 14.63 5.65
CA ALA A 114 1.57 14.15 6.77
C ALA A 114 3.03 13.96 6.34
N TYR A 115 3.96 14.27 7.23
CA TYR A 115 5.38 14.03 7.01
C TYR A 115 6.11 13.59 8.28
N GLY A 116 7.25 12.94 8.09
CA GLY A 116 8.18 12.61 9.16
C GLY A 116 9.58 12.30 8.64
N PRO A 117 10.63 12.39 9.46
CA PRO A 117 10.62 12.90 10.83
C PRO A 117 10.31 14.41 10.87
N THR A 118 9.79 14.94 11.97
CA THR A 118 9.76 16.41 12.19
C THR A 118 11.17 16.98 12.15
N ALA A 119 11.39 18.27 11.84
CA ALA A 119 12.72 18.87 11.58
C ALA A 119 13.85 18.51 12.59
N ASN A 120 13.51 18.21 13.85
CA ASN A 120 14.45 17.82 14.90
C ASN A 120 14.32 16.35 15.37
N GLY A 121 13.46 15.56 14.74
CA GLY A 121 13.34 14.12 14.92
C GLY A 121 14.66 13.36 14.75
N SER A 122 14.81 12.28 15.51
CA SER A 122 15.97 11.38 15.41
C SER A 122 15.89 10.51 14.16
N LEU A 123 17.05 10.05 13.68
CA LEU A 123 17.16 9.09 12.58
C LEU A 123 17.93 7.85 13.06
N PRO A 124 17.56 6.63 12.60
CA PRO A 124 16.39 6.33 11.78
C PRO A 124 15.08 6.60 12.52
N ASP A 125 14.02 6.88 11.77
CA ASP A 125 12.69 7.14 12.32
C ASP A 125 11.66 6.14 11.80
N VAL A 126 10.71 5.78 12.65
CA VAL A 126 9.61 4.87 12.30
C VAL A 126 8.31 5.39 12.90
N VAL A 127 7.35 5.69 12.04
CA VAL A 127 6.00 6.12 12.45
C VAL A 127 4.99 5.10 11.95
N THR A 128 4.26 4.50 12.89
CA THR A 128 3.24 3.48 12.62
C THR A 128 1.86 4.09 12.66
N VAL A 129 1.10 3.94 11.57
CA VAL A 129 -0.33 4.23 11.50
C VAL A 129 -1.12 2.95 11.81
N ASN A 130 -1.90 2.98 12.88
CA ASN A 130 -2.60 1.81 13.42
C ASN A 130 -4.12 2.01 13.35
N TYR A 131 -4.80 1.04 12.74
CA TYR A 131 -6.25 1.03 12.51
C TYR A 131 -7.02 0.08 13.45
N SER A 132 -6.41 -0.44 14.52
CA SER A 132 -7.08 -1.34 15.47
C SER A 132 -8.36 -0.74 16.05
N GLY A 133 -8.36 0.58 16.24
CA GLY A 133 -9.52 1.37 16.61
C GLY A 133 -10.67 1.24 15.62
N LEU A 134 -10.43 1.57 14.36
CA LEU A 134 -11.37 1.42 13.25
C LEU A 134 -11.86 -0.03 13.16
N LEU A 135 -10.96 -1.01 13.17
CA LEU A 135 -11.30 -2.44 13.08
C LEU A 135 -12.20 -2.88 14.23
N SER A 136 -12.00 -2.37 15.44
CA SER A 136 -12.86 -2.67 16.59
C SER A 136 -14.32 -2.24 16.40
N THR A 137 -14.57 -1.19 15.59
CA THR A 137 -15.94 -0.73 15.28
C THR A 137 -16.64 -1.59 14.23
N LEU A 138 -15.88 -2.38 13.48
CA LEU A 138 -16.37 -3.19 12.35
C LEU A 138 -16.59 -4.67 12.75
N GLY A 139 -16.10 -5.08 13.92
CA GLY A 139 -16.25 -6.42 14.47
C GLY A 139 -15.06 -7.35 14.22
N SER A 140 -15.10 -8.55 14.80
CA SER A 140 -13.97 -9.49 14.91
C SER A 140 -13.49 -10.11 13.59
N ASN A 141 -14.21 -9.91 12.49
CA ASN A 141 -13.81 -10.39 11.15
C ASN A 141 -13.37 -9.24 10.22
N ALA A 142 -13.30 -8.01 10.74
CA ALA A 142 -12.88 -6.88 9.95
C ALA A 142 -11.36 -6.87 9.78
N SER A 143 -10.93 -6.60 8.56
CA SER A 143 -9.53 -6.55 8.19
C SER A 143 -9.35 -5.63 7.00
N LEU A 144 -8.16 -5.05 6.89
CA LEU A 144 -7.83 -4.18 5.78
C LEU A 144 -7.14 -5.00 4.70
N ASN A 145 -7.66 -4.93 3.48
CA ASN A 145 -7.10 -5.60 2.32
C ASN A 145 -6.63 -4.63 1.24
N TYR A 146 -6.75 -3.32 1.50
CA TYR A 146 -6.35 -2.27 0.58
C TYR A 146 -5.75 -1.08 1.33
N LEU A 147 -4.60 -0.60 0.84
CA LEU A 147 -4.06 0.72 1.16
C LEU A 147 -3.80 1.48 -0.15
N GLY A 148 -4.34 2.69 -0.25
CA GLY A 148 -3.94 3.70 -1.21
C GLY A 148 -3.25 4.85 -0.48
N LEU A 149 -2.20 5.43 -1.04
CA LEU A 149 -1.65 6.70 -0.55
C LEU A 149 -1.00 7.49 -1.69
N TYR A 150 -1.06 8.82 -1.60
CA TYR A 150 -0.24 9.69 -2.43
C TYR A 150 1.12 9.86 -1.79
N TYR A 151 2.13 9.20 -2.35
CA TYR A 151 3.48 9.24 -1.83
C TYR A 151 4.28 10.35 -2.54
N GLY A 152 4.56 11.44 -1.80
CA GLY A 152 5.32 12.59 -2.25
C GLY A 152 6.83 12.40 -2.14
N SER A 153 7.55 13.04 -3.07
CA SER A 153 9.03 13.12 -3.15
C SER A 153 9.78 11.87 -2.68
N ILE A 154 9.37 10.71 -3.19
CA ILE A 154 9.84 9.41 -2.70
C ILE A 154 11.37 9.35 -2.73
N ASP A 155 11.96 9.02 -1.59
CA ASP A 155 13.37 8.73 -1.47
C ASP A 155 13.67 7.24 -1.42
N THR A 156 14.84 6.85 -1.88
CA THR A 156 15.29 5.44 -1.85
C THR A 156 15.51 4.91 -0.44
N TYR A 157 15.52 5.77 0.57
CA TYR A 157 15.68 5.44 1.98
C TYR A 157 14.38 5.49 2.78
N ASN A 158 13.22 5.70 2.12
CA ASN A 158 11.91 5.66 2.76
C ASN A 158 11.18 4.37 2.39
N ASP A 159 10.71 3.61 3.38
CA ASP A 159 10.05 2.31 3.17
C ASP A 159 8.68 2.27 3.86
N LEU A 160 7.74 1.54 3.24
CA LEU A 160 6.44 1.19 3.82
C LEU A 160 6.49 -0.26 4.35
N MET A 161 6.22 -0.44 5.63
CA MET A 161 6.21 -1.75 6.29
C MET A 161 4.79 -2.10 6.76
N PHE A 162 4.31 -3.31 6.48
CA PHE A 162 2.93 -3.72 6.79
C PHE A 162 2.90 -4.82 7.83
N TYR A 163 2.01 -4.69 8.81
CA TYR A 163 1.95 -5.62 9.94
C TYR A 163 0.56 -6.24 10.09
N ASN A 164 0.53 -7.51 10.49
CA ASN A 164 -0.71 -8.21 10.83
C ASN A 164 -1.18 -7.86 12.25
N ALA A 165 -2.29 -8.45 12.68
CA ALA A 165 -2.87 -8.23 14.01
C ALA A 165 -1.95 -8.63 15.19
N ASN A 166 -0.99 -9.53 14.98
CA ASN A 166 -0.04 -9.97 15.99
C ASN A 166 1.21 -9.08 16.05
N GLY A 167 1.36 -8.15 15.10
CA GLY A 167 2.56 -7.33 14.95
C GLY A 167 3.65 -7.97 14.08
N ASP A 168 3.37 -9.08 13.39
CA ASP A 168 4.34 -9.68 12.47
C ASP A 168 4.39 -8.90 11.15
N LEU A 169 5.59 -8.70 10.62
CA LEU A 169 5.81 -8.08 9.32
C LEU A 169 5.28 -8.99 8.20
N ILE A 170 4.35 -8.45 7.40
CA ILE A 170 3.80 -9.11 6.21
C ILE A 170 4.71 -8.85 5.01
N THR A 171 4.99 -7.57 4.73
CA THR A 171 5.79 -7.15 3.58
C THR A 171 6.36 -5.75 3.78
N THR A 172 7.37 -5.44 2.96
CA THR A 172 7.96 -4.11 2.84
C THR A 172 7.91 -3.66 1.38
N VAL A 173 7.33 -2.49 1.13
CA VAL A 173 7.39 -1.80 -0.16
C VAL A 173 8.44 -0.70 -0.02
N THR A 174 9.57 -0.86 -0.71
CA THR A 174 10.70 0.06 -0.54
C THR A 174 10.62 1.24 -1.49
N GLY A 175 11.03 2.42 -1.03
CA GLY A 175 11.13 3.61 -1.88
C GLY A 175 12.11 3.40 -3.04
N ALA A 176 13.18 2.63 -2.81
CA ALA A 176 14.10 2.22 -3.86
C ALA A 176 13.41 1.43 -4.99
N SER A 177 12.52 0.49 -4.65
CA SER A 177 11.78 -0.28 -5.66
C SER A 177 10.81 0.60 -6.46
N LEU A 178 10.14 1.55 -5.81
CA LEU A 178 9.24 2.49 -6.46
C LEU A 178 10.00 3.44 -7.40
N ILE A 179 11.10 4.02 -6.93
CA ILE A 179 11.94 4.91 -7.75
C ILE A 179 12.50 4.18 -8.97
N ALA A 180 12.97 2.94 -8.81
CA ALA A 180 13.43 2.12 -9.93
C ALA A 180 12.29 1.81 -10.93
N GLN A 181 11.11 1.42 -10.44
CA GLN A 181 9.94 1.07 -11.26
C GLN A 181 9.50 2.22 -12.18
N PHE A 182 9.61 3.46 -11.72
CA PHE A 182 9.18 4.65 -12.45
C PHE A 182 10.32 5.40 -13.13
N ASN A 183 11.55 4.89 -13.05
CA ASN A 183 12.75 5.58 -13.51
C ASN A 183 12.81 7.02 -12.96
N GLY A 184 12.48 7.15 -11.67
CA GLY A 184 12.42 8.41 -10.93
C GLY A 184 13.77 8.83 -10.38
N THR A 185 13.78 9.99 -9.73
CA THR A 185 14.95 10.50 -9.01
C THR A 185 14.58 10.63 -7.53
N SER A 186 15.34 10.00 -6.64
CA SER A 186 15.14 10.10 -5.18
C SER A 186 14.92 11.54 -4.75
N GLY A 187 13.83 11.80 -4.02
CA GLY A 187 13.55 13.09 -3.40
C GLY A 187 13.10 14.19 -4.38
N ASN A 188 12.78 13.85 -5.64
CA ASN A 188 12.30 14.85 -6.59
C ASN A 188 10.89 15.33 -6.21
N GLN A 189 10.77 16.62 -5.92
CA GLN A 189 9.55 17.26 -5.38
C GLN A 189 8.53 17.65 -6.45
N SER A 190 8.79 17.37 -7.74
CA SER A 190 7.95 17.86 -8.83
C SER A 190 7.65 16.82 -9.90
N ALA A 191 8.55 15.85 -10.10
CA ALA A 191 8.37 14.82 -11.11
C ALA A 191 7.34 13.77 -10.66
N ASP A 192 6.41 13.42 -11.56
CA ASP A 192 5.44 12.35 -11.33
C ASP A 192 6.10 10.98 -11.07
N SER A 193 7.31 10.76 -11.59
CA SER A 193 8.08 9.53 -11.35
C SER A 193 8.63 9.39 -9.92
N SER A 194 8.47 10.42 -9.09
CA SER A 194 8.83 10.43 -7.66
C SER A 194 7.67 10.90 -6.77
N ASN A 195 6.50 11.15 -7.37
CA ASN A 195 5.27 11.55 -6.69
C ASN A 195 4.14 10.67 -7.21
N ILE A 196 3.93 9.53 -6.54
CA ILE A 196 3.16 8.41 -7.08
C ILE A 196 1.99 8.10 -6.15
N TYR A 197 0.81 7.89 -6.72
CA TYR A 197 -0.27 7.25 -5.96
C TYR A 197 -0.08 5.73 -5.98
N VAL A 198 0.14 5.14 -4.82
CA VAL A 198 0.43 3.71 -4.68
C VAL A 198 -0.79 3.02 -4.11
N ASN A 199 -1.27 1.99 -4.81
CA ASN A 199 -2.36 1.11 -4.40
C ASN A 199 -1.79 -0.26 -4.07
N LEU A 200 -2.09 -0.78 -2.89
CA LEU A 200 -1.59 -2.05 -2.37
C LEU A 200 -2.78 -2.91 -2.00
N PHE A 201 -2.93 -4.04 -2.68
CA PHE A 201 -4.01 -5.00 -2.46
C PHE A 201 -3.44 -6.27 -1.83
N PHE A 202 -3.93 -6.62 -0.65
CA PHE A 202 -3.47 -7.75 0.13
C PHE A 202 -4.37 -8.96 -0.12
N SER A 203 -3.77 -10.14 -0.15
CA SER A 203 -4.53 -11.38 -0.21
C SER A 203 -5.32 -11.58 1.11
N PRO A 204 -6.40 -12.38 1.11
CA PRO A 204 -7.13 -12.69 2.35
C PRO A 204 -6.26 -13.28 3.46
N ALA A 205 -5.14 -13.93 3.12
CA ALA A 205 -4.22 -14.53 4.09
C ALA A 205 -3.22 -13.51 4.69
N GLU A 206 -3.12 -12.31 4.12
CA GLU A 206 -2.06 -11.33 4.40
C GLU A 206 -2.64 -9.95 4.72
N GLN A 207 -3.83 -9.93 5.32
CA GLN A 207 -4.50 -8.68 5.66
C GLN A 207 -3.73 -7.95 6.78
N PHE A 208 -3.60 -6.64 6.63
CA PHE A 208 -2.87 -5.79 7.58
C PHE A 208 -3.82 -5.11 8.57
N THR A 209 -3.29 -4.71 9.72
CA THR A 209 -3.99 -3.90 10.73
C THR A 209 -3.30 -2.55 10.94
N SER A 210 -2.03 -2.47 10.57
CA SER A 210 -1.21 -1.28 10.65
C SER A 210 -0.14 -1.29 9.56
N PHE A 211 0.36 -0.10 9.26
CA PHE A 211 1.53 0.07 8.42
C PHE A 211 2.43 1.14 9.04
N ALA A 212 3.72 1.08 8.74
CA ALA A 212 4.70 2.04 9.22
C ALA A 212 5.49 2.63 8.07
N PHE A 213 5.81 3.92 8.20
CA PHE A 213 6.85 4.56 7.42
C PHE A 213 8.16 4.43 8.19
N SER A 214 9.16 3.83 7.55
CA SER A 214 10.52 3.79 8.05
C SER A 214 11.41 4.66 7.18
N THR A 215 12.27 5.46 7.79
CA THR A 215 13.22 6.30 7.05
C THR A 215 14.55 6.44 7.77
N THR A 216 15.62 6.54 6.99
CA THR A 216 16.94 6.95 7.49
C THR A 216 17.29 8.39 7.12
N GLY A 217 16.33 9.15 6.57
CA GLY A 217 16.53 10.51 6.07
C GLY A 217 15.30 11.40 6.24
N ARG A 218 15.33 12.57 5.61
CA ARG A 218 14.27 13.59 5.70
C ARG A 218 13.78 13.92 4.28
N ALA A 219 12.49 13.82 3.97
CA ALA A 219 11.37 13.32 4.77
C ALA A 219 10.62 12.23 4.00
N PHE A 220 9.83 11.41 4.70
CA PHE A 220 8.71 10.74 4.05
C PHE A 220 7.50 11.67 4.08
N GLU A 221 6.75 11.71 2.98
CA GLU A 221 5.63 12.63 2.77
C GLU A 221 4.46 11.85 2.17
N MET A 222 3.29 11.94 2.79
CA MET A 222 2.10 11.24 2.32
C MET A 222 0.86 12.13 2.42
N ASP A 223 -0.05 11.98 1.46
CA ASP A 223 -1.41 12.48 1.54
C ASP A 223 -2.41 11.46 0.98
N ASN A 224 -3.70 11.75 1.04
CA ASN A 224 -4.78 11.01 0.37
C ASN A 224 -4.76 9.52 0.69
N VAL A 225 -4.62 9.22 1.97
CA VAL A 225 -4.55 7.85 2.48
C VAL A 225 -5.95 7.25 2.42
N ALA A 226 -6.08 6.11 1.76
CA ALA A 226 -7.31 5.36 1.61
C ALA A 226 -7.11 3.93 2.13
N VAL A 227 -7.91 3.49 3.11
CA VAL A 227 -7.90 2.09 3.56
C VAL A 227 -9.21 1.41 3.25
N GLY A 228 -9.14 0.19 2.73
CA GLY A 228 -10.31 -0.56 2.28
C GLY A 228 -10.55 -1.82 3.08
N ILE A 229 -11.83 -2.07 3.37
CA ILE A 229 -12.31 -3.28 4.04
C ILE A 229 -12.95 -4.18 2.98
N ASN A 230 -12.35 -5.33 2.71
CA ASN A 230 -12.84 -6.29 1.70
C ASN A 230 -13.09 -5.66 0.32
N VAL A 231 -12.22 -4.74 -0.11
CA VAL A 231 -12.29 -4.12 -1.43
C VAL A 231 -11.86 -5.13 -2.48
N SER A 232 -12.74 -5.43 -3.45
CA SER A 232 -12.41 -6.32 -4.55
C SER A 232 -11.37 -5.67 -5.47
N ASN A 233 -10.24 -6.34 -5.67
CA ASN A 233 -9.32 -5.98 -6.72
C ASN A 233 -9.78 -6.69 -8.01
N ASN A 234 -10.22 -5.95 -9.03
CA ASN A 234 -10.54 -6.52 -10.35
C ASN A 234 -9.28 -6.97 -11.12
N VAL A 235 -8.10 -7.06 -10.48
CA VAL A 235 -6.90 -7.62 -11.09
C VAL A 235 -7.18 -9.09 -11.39
N PRO A 236 -7.19 -9.49 -12.67
CA PRO A 236 -7.36 -10.87 -13.04
C PRO A 236 -6.31 -11.71 -12.32
N GLU A 237 -6.73 -12.80 -11.68
CA GLU A 237 -5.80 -13.83 -11.22
C GLU A 237 -4.82 -14.13 -12.36
N PRO A 238 -3.51 -14.31 -12.08
CA PRO A 238 -2.55 -14.58 -13.13
C PRO A 238 -3.06 -15.72 -14.00
N GLY A 239 -3.27 -15.47 -15.30
CA GLY A 239 -3.77 -16.47 -16.25
C GLY A 239 -2.96 -17.76 -16.27
N SER A 240 -1.77 -17.75 -15.66
CA SER A 240 -0.97 -18.88 -15.21
C SER A 240 -1.75 -20.00 -14.52
N LEU A 241 -2.75 -19.71 -13.67
CA LEU A 241 -3.57 -20.75 -13.02
C LEU A 241 -4.51 -21.43 -14.01
N ALA A 242 -5.13 -20.66 -14.90
CA ALA A 242 -5.94 -21.20 -15.99
C ALA A 242 -5.08 -22.02 -16.97
N LEU A 243 -3.89 -21.52 -17.33
CA LEU A 243 -2.94 -22.21 -18.19
C LEU A 243 -2.38 -23.48 -17.55
N LEU A 244 -2.11 -23.47 -16.23
CA LEU A 244 -1.73 -24.66 -15.47
C LEU A 244 -2.86 -25.68 -15.44
N GLY A 245 -4.09 -25.24 -15.19
CA GLY A 245 -5.28 -26.09 -15.23
C GLY A 245 -5.49 -26.76 -16.59
N ILE A 246 -5.37 -25.98 -17.67
CA ILE A 246 -5.45 -26.48 -19.05
C ILE A 246 -4.28 -27.42 -19.35
N GLY A 247 -3.05 -27.09 -18.91
CA GLY A 247 -1.86 -27.90 -19.09
C GLY A 247 -1.95 -29.26 -18.40
N LEU A 248 -2.45 -29.29 -17.16
CA LEU A 248 -2.68 -30.52 -16.40
C LEU A 248 -3.79 -31.38 -17.02
N ALA A 249 -4.89 -30.76 -17.47
CA ALA A 249 -5.97 -31.46 -18.18
C ALA A 249 -5.46 -32.08 -19.50
N GLY A 250 -4.64 -31.34 -20.25
CA GLY A 250 -3.97 -31.83 -21.45
C GLY A 250 -3.06 -33.02 -21.19
N LEU A 251 -2.24 -32.97 -20.13
CA LEU A 251 -1.38 -34.08 -19.72
C LEU A 251 -2.18 -35.34 -19.33
N ALA A 252 -3.28 -35.17 -18.60
CA ALA A 252 -4.15 -36.27 -18.20
C ALA A 252 -4.83 -36.93 -19.40
N ALA A 253 -5.30 -36.13 -20.37
CA ALA A 253 -5.89 -36.63 -21.61
C ALA A 253 -4.87 -37.38 -22.47
N ALA A 254 -3.64 -36.87 -22.60
CA ALA A 254 -2.56 -37.52 -23.34
C ALA A 254 -2.15 -38.87 -22.71
N ARG A 255 -2.13 -38.97 -21.37
CA ARG A 255 -1.86 -40.24 -20.66
C ARG A 255 -2.94 -41.28 -20.88
N LYS A 256 -4.23 -40.89 -20.93
CA LYS A 256 -5.33 -41.82 -21.24
C LYS A 256 -5.21 -42.40 -22.66
N ARG A 257 -4.78 -41.59 -23.63
CA ARG A 257 -4.62 -42.03 -25.03
C ARG A 257 -3.42 -42.96 -25.27
N LYS A 258 -2.44 -43.00 -24.37
CA LYS A 258 -1.31 -43.96 -24.44
C LYS A 258 -1.60 -45.32 -23.78
N LYS A 259 -2.72 -45.43 -23.05
CA LYS A 259 -3.13 -46.65 -22.34
C LYS A 259 -4.27 -47.41 -23.03
N ALA A 260 -4.88 -46.81 -24.05
CA ALA A 260 -5.79 -47.45 -25.00
C ALA A 260 -5.00 -47.84 -26.25
#